data_AF-A0A0W1DR02-F1
#
_entry.id   AF-A0A0W1DR02-F1
#
_cell.length_a   1.000
_cell.length_b   1.000
_cell.length_c   1.000
_cell.angle_alpha   90.00
_cell.angle_beta   90.00
_cell.angle_gamma   90.00
#
_symmetry.space_group_name_H-M   'P 1'
#
loop_
_entity.id
_entity.type
_entity.pdbx_description
1 polymer ?
#
loop_
_entity_poly.entity_id
_entity_poly.type
_entity_poly.pdbx_seq_one_letter_code
_entity_poly.pdbx_strand_id
1 'polypeptide(L)' 'MTKLKLGPLADDRPVKLTVELPAAVHRDLTAYAAALAAETGGDAIVPEKLVSPMLAKFMASDRGFSRRRDTSKS' A
#
# COMPACT_ATOMS: atom_id res chain seq x y z
N MET A 1 29.68 3.47 -28.05
CA MET A 1 28.35 2.85 -27.94
C MET A 1 27.59 3.56 -26.82
N THR A 2 26.51 4.24 -27.15
CA THR A 2 25.73 5.07 -26.21
C THR A 2 24.96 4.17 -25.24
N LYS A 3 25.36 4.19 -23.96
CA LYS A 3 24.67 3.47 -22.88
C LYS A 3 23.27 4.08 -22.71
N LEU A 4 22.23 3.24 -22.78
CA LEU A 4 20.86 3.67 -22.52
C LEU A 4 20.77 4.26 -21.11
N LYS A 5 20.11 5.42 -20.99
CA LYS A 5 19.92 6.12 -19.70
C LYS A 5 18.91 5.43 -18.78
N LEU A 6 18.10 4.53 -19.34
CA LEU A 6 17.16 3.73 -18.58
C LEU A 6 17.88 2.46 -18.10
N GLY A 7 17.97 2.31 -16.79
CA GLY A 7 18.28 1.02 -16.19
C GLY A 7 17.11 0.03 -16.35
N PRO A 8 17.24 -1.19 -15.83
CA PRO A 8 16.13 -2.15 -15.78
C PRO A 8 14.90 -1.48 -15.15
N LEU A 9 13.74 -1.65 -15.78
CA LEU A 9 12.46 -1.22 -15.21
C LEU A 9 12.24 -1.96 -13.89
N ALA A 10 11.67 -1.26 -12.90
CA ALA A 10 11.29 -1.90 -11.65
C ALA A 10 10.35 -3.07 -11.96
N ASP A 11 10.59 -4.22 -11.34
CA ASP A 11 9.71 -5.36 -11.43
C ASP A 11 8.48 -5.09 -10.55
N ASP A 12 7.51 -4.36 -11.10
CA ASP A 12 6.26 -3.99 -10.44
C ASP A 12 5.24 -5.13 -10.45
N ARG A 13 5.69 -6.39 -10.53
CA ARG A 13 4.79 -7.55 -10.53
C ARG A 13 4.02 -7.61 -9.20
N PRO A 14 2.67 -7.58 -9.25
CA PRO A 14 1.86 -7.62 -8.04
C PRO A 14 2.04 -8.98 -7.36
N VAL A 15 2.33 -8.96 -6.06
CA VAL A 15 2.39 -10.15 -5.21
C VAL A 15 1.03 -10.35 -4.54
N LYS A 16 0.43 -11.53 -4.71
CA LYS A 16 -0.78 -11.90 -3.99
C LYS A 16 -0.43 -12.37 -2.58
N LEU A 17 -1.09 -11.78 -1.59
CA LEU A 17 -0.99 -12.18 -0.19
C LEU A 17 -2.38 -12.57 0.32
N THR A 18 -2.47 -13.68 1.04
CA THR A 18 -3.68 -14.06 1.79
C THR A 18 -3.44 -13.69 3.24
N VAL A 19 -4.36 -12.93 3.85
CA VAL A 19 -4.27 -12.46 5.23
C VAL A 19 -5.56 -12.76 5.98
N GLU A 20 -5.42 -13.13 7.25
CA GLU A 20 -6.55 -13.23 8.18
C GLU A 20 -6.61 -11.93 8.99
N LEU A 21 -7.81 -11.36 9.10
CA LEU A 21 -8.05 -10.13 9.85
C LEU A 21 -9.03 -10.41 11.00
N PRO A 22 -8.81 -9.83 12.20
CA PRO A 22 -9.83 -9.82 13.22
C PRO A 22 -11.13 -9.20 12.70
N ALA A 23 -12.29 -9.73 13.10
CA ALA A 23 -13.60 -9.28 12.64
C ALA A 23 -13.82 -7.76 12.86
N ALA A 24 -13.32 -7.23 13.98
CA ALA A 24 -13.38 -5.80 14.27
C ALA A 24 -12.63 -4.96 13.21
N VAL A 25 -11.43 -5.38 12.82
CA VAL A 25 -10.62 -4.69 11.82
C VAL A 25 -11.29 -4.71 10.45
N HIS A 26 -11.87 -5.85 10.05
CA HIS A 26 -12.62 -5.93 8.80
C HIS A 26 -13.81 -4.95 8.78
N ARG A 27 -14.60 -4.91 9.87
CA ARG A 27 -15.73 -3.98 10.00
C ARG A 27 -15.29 -2.52 9.89
N ASP A 28 -14.20 -2.16 10.57
CA ASP A 28 -13.68 -0.79 10.55
C ASP A 28 -13.13 -0.43 9.15
N LEU A 29 -12.54 -1.39 8.44
CA LEU A 29 -12.09 -1.21 7.05
C LEU A 29 -13.27 -0.99 6.09
N THR A 30 -14.37 -1.71 6.27
CA THR A 30 -15.62 -1.49 5.52
C THR A 30 -16.19 -0.10 5.80
N ALA A 31 -16.24 0.32 7.06
CA ALA A 31 -16.71 1.66 7.42
C ALA A 31 -15.83 2.77 6.83
N TYR A 32 -14.51 2.60 6.87
CA TYR A 32 -13.56 3.53 6.25
C TYR A 32 -13.77 3.62 4.74
N ALA A 33 -13.97 2.49 4.06
CA ALA A 33 -14.20 2.47 2.62
C ALA A 33 -15.47 3.24 2.23
N ALA A 34 -16.55 3.09 2.99
CA ALA A 34 -17.78 3.83 2.80
C ALA A 34 -17.60 5.34 3.04
N ALA A 35 -16.90 5.72 4.11
CA ALA A 35 -16.60 7.12 4.40
C ALA A 35 -15.76 7.77 3.29
N LEU A 36 -14.74 7.07 2.80
CA LEU A 36 -13.88 7.57 1.72
C LEU A 36 -14.63 7.72 0.39
N ALA A 37 -15.50 6.77 0.04
CA ALA A 37 -16.35 6.87 -1.15
C ALA A 37 -17.29 8.09 -1.06
N ALA A 38 -17.91 8.29 0.11
CA ALA A 38 -18.78 9.45 0.36
C ALA A 38 -18.01 10.79 0.28
N GLU A 39 -16.78 10.85 0.82
CA GLU A 39 -15.95 12.05 0.79
C GLU A 39 -15.45 12.40 -0.61
N THR A 40 -15.07 11.39 -1.40
CA THR A 40 -14.50 11.59 -2.74
C THR A 40 -15.55 11.66 -3.85
N GLY A 41 -16.84 11.46 -3.52
CA GLY A 41 -17.92 11.36 -4.51
C GLY A 41 -17.75 10.17 -5.48
N GLY A 42 -16.98 9.17 -5.06
CA GLY A 42 -16.62 8.01 -5.88
C GLY A 42 -17.52 6.80 -5.63
N ASP A 43 -17.32 5.77 -6.44
CA ASP A 43 -17.99 4.48 -6.29
C ASP A 43 -17.64 3.79 -4.96
N ALA A 44 -18.48 2.83 -4.56
CA ALA A 44 -18.23 1.99 -3.41
C ALA A 44 -16.84 1.32 -3.50
N ILE A 45 -15.99 1.60 -2.52
CA ILE A 45 -14.65 1.02 -2.42
C ILE A 45 -14.76 -0.31 -1.67
N VAL A 46 -14.24 -1.38 -2.27
CA VAL A 46 -14.13 -2.66 -1.56
C VAL A 46 -12.99 -2.58 -0.53
N PRO A 47 -13.17 -3.10 0.70
CA PRO A 47 -12.19 -2.97 1.79
C PRO A 47 -10.76 -3.41 1.41
N GLU A 48 -10.63 -4.45 0.59
CA GLU A 48 -9.35 -5.04 0.20
C GLU A 48 -8.50 -4.08 -0.63
N LYS A 49 -9.14 -3.17 -1.40
CA LYS A 49 -8.43 -2.16 -2.18
C LYS A 49 -7.76 -1.10 -1.31
N LEU A 50 -8.17 -0.96 -0.05
CA LEU A 50 -7.54 -0.06 0.91
C LEU A 50 -6.25 -0.63 1.50
N VAL A 51 -6.13 -1.97 1.57
CA VAL A 51 -5.03 -2.63 2.29
C VAL A 51 -3.66 -2.22 1.73
N SER A 52 -3.46 -2.32 0.42
CA SER A 52 -2.20 -1.96 -0.22
C SER A 52 -1.78 -0.48 0.01
N PRO A 53 -2.61 0.53 -0.33
CA PRO A 53 -2.24 1.93 -0.12
C PRO A 53 -2.11 2.30 1.36
N MET A 54 -2.91 1.72 2.26
CA MET A 54 -2.76 1.96 3.70
C MET A 54 -1.44 1.41 4.24
N LEU A 55 -1.06 0.18 3.87
CA LEU A 55 0.23 -0.41 4.26
C LEU A 55 1.42 0.38 3.69
N ALA A 56 1.32 0.82 2.43
CA ALA A 56 2.33 1.69 1.82
C ALA A 56 2.50 3.01 2.59
N LYS A 57 1.37 3.67 2.94
CA LYS A 57 1.38 4.92 3.72
C LYS A 57 1.93 4.69 5.14
N PHE A 58 1.55 3.59 5.79
CA PHE A 58 2.07 3.20 7.09
C PHE A 58 3.59 3.05 7.05
N MET A 59 4.13 2.21 6.15
CA MET A 59 5.57 1.98 6.00
C MET A 59 6.33 3.27 5.65
N ALA A 60 5.77 4.13 4.81
CA ALA A 60 6.39 5.41 4.47
C ALA A 60 6.42 6.40 5.65
N SER A 61 5.43 6.33 6.54
CA SER A 61 5.34 7.20 7.72
C SER A 61 6.15 6.69 8.93
N ASP A 62 6.43 5.39 8.99
CA ASP A 62 7.21 4.79 10.06
C ASP A 62 8.70 5.17 9.92
N ARG A 63 9.14 6.12 10.75
CA ARG A 63 10.54 6.58 10.78
C ARG A 63 11.51 5.50 11.25
N GLY A 64 11.09 4.60 12.13
CA GLY A 64 11.91 3.50 12.64
C GLY A 64 12.16 2.46 11.57
N PHE A 65 11.15 2.19 10.73
CA PHE A 65 11.29 1.37 9.54
C PHE A 65 12.15 2.07 8.47
N SER A 66 11.83 3.33 8.16
CA SER A 66 12.51 4.10 7.10
C SER A 66 14.02 4.19 7.30
N ARG A 67 14.48 4.43 8.54
CA ARG A 67 15.91 4.48 8.88
C ARG A 67 16.65 3.16 8.63
N ARG A 68 16.01 2.02 8.91
CA ARG A 68 16.62 0.70 8.71
C ARG A 68 16.59 0.25 7.24
N ARG A 69 15.58 0.68 6.49
CA ARG A 69 15.49 0.41 5.06
C ARG A 69 16.61 1.08 4.27
N ASP A 70 17.00 2.30 4.64
CA ASP A 70 18.10 3.01 3.98
C ASP A 70 19.46 2.36 4.25
N THR A 71 19.67 1.83 5.46
CA THR A 71 20.91 1.10 5.81
C THR A 71 21.04 -0.25 5.10
N SER A 72 19.96 -0.78 4.49
CA SER A 72 19.98 -2.04 3.74
C SER A 72 20.28 -1.85 2.25
N LYS A 73 20.44 -0.60 1.78
CA LYS A 73 20.79 -0.26 0.39
C LYS A 73 22.28 0.00 0.17
N SER A 74 23.14 -0.27 1.16
CA SER A 74 24.60 -0.17 1.05
C SER A 74 25.24 -1.51 0.75
#